data_AF-A0A957U3Q3-F1
#
_entry.id   AF-A0A957U3Q3-F1
#
_cell.length_a   1.000
_cell.length_b   1.000
_cell.length_c   1.000
_cell.angle_alpha   90.00
_cell.angle_beta   90.00
_cell.angle_gamma   90.00
#
_symmetry.space_group_name_H-M   'P 1'
#
loop_
_entity.id
_entity.type
_entity.pdbx_description
1 polymer ?
#
loop_
_entity_poly.entity_id
_entity_poly.type
_entity_poly.pdbx_seq_one_letter_code
_entity_poly.pdbx_strand_id
1 'polypeptide(L)'
;MPAPFPHRAKPSVHRTGRARLARRKRSVTMSLLTLGLAVVLSFLPGVSRAQTDDLPPAPIVNDEGGPVSVHGEVSYTNALFTLGTAAPMVILEDQGGFVARDEGFILPVASQTLGQITSDFYTSPFSYTISLPITPQGTRNDLDNDGEDDPGVMVFAVAYWTNIFG
;
A
#
# COMPACT_ATOMS: atom_id res chain seq x y z
N MET A 1 -15.53 -77.51 -19.92
CA MET A 1 -15.33 -76.72 -21.16
C MET A 1 -15.15 -75.26 -20.76
N PRO A 2 -14.21 -74.48 -21.34
CA PRO A 2 -12.79 -74.72 -21.60
C PRO A 2 -11.85 -73.72 -20.84
N ALA A 3 -10.54 -73.86 -21.07
CA ALA A 3 -9.34 -73.30 -20.39
C ALA A 3 -8.99 -71.81 -20.74
N PRO A 4 -7.78 -71.22 -20.47
CA PRO A 4 -6.56 -71.67 -19.74
C PRO A 4 -5.77 -70.63 -18.85
N PHE A 5 -4.84 -71.18 -18.04
CA PHE A 5 -3.52 -70.78 -17.43
C PHE A 5 -2.79 -69.41 -17.71
N PRO A 6 -1.62 -69.07 -17.08
CA PRO A 6 -1.21 -69.04 -15.64
C PRO A 6 -0.18 -67.90 -15.27
N HIS A 7 0.31 -67.86 -14.01
CA HIS A 7 1.71 -67.60 -13.52
C HIS A 7 1.70 -67.07 -12.07
N ARG A 8 2.72 -67.15 -11.19
CA ARG A 8 3.81 -68.09 -10.82
C ARG A 8 4.46 -67.51 -9.54
N ALA A 9 4.88 -68.36 -8.59
CA ALA A 9 5.95 -68.19 -7.57
C ALA A 9 5.73 -67.16 -6.42
N LYS A 10 6.24 -67.30 -5.18
CA LYS A 10 7.16 -68.23 -4.48
C LYS A 10 7.01 -68.03 -2.93
N PRO A 11 7.65 -68.84 -2.05
CA PRO A 11 7.14 -69.16 -0.71
C PRO A 11 7.70 -68.33 0.47
N SER A 12 7.03 -68.43 1.62
CA SER A 12 7.27 -67.70 2.87
C SER A 12 7.62 -68.63 4.05
N VAL A 13 8.81 -68.37 4.61
CA VAL A 13 9.19 -68.21 6.04
C VAL A 13 8.70 -69.23 7.09
N HIS A 14 9.67 -69.72 7.89
CA HIS A 14 9.43 -70.35 9.18
C HIS A 14 10.07 -69.59 10.35
N ARG A 15 9.47 -69.81 11.52
CA ARG A 15 9.42 -69.01 12.76
C ARG A 15 10.71 -68.87 13.57
N THR A 16 10.81 -67.67 14.15
CA THR A 16 11.20 -67.22 15.50
C THR A 16 11.42 -68.20 16.67
N GLY A 17 12.45 -67.86 17.48
CA GLY A 17 12.52 -68.00 18.95
C GLY A 17 13.95 -68.29 19.46
N ARG A 18 14.47 -67.82 20.60
CA ARG A 18 14.05 -66.90 21.68
C ARG A 18 15.30 -66.54 22.54
N ALA A 19 15.35 -65.27 22.97
CA ALA A 19 15.80 -64.70 24.25
C ALA A 19 16.79 -65.43 25.20
N ARG A 20 17.86 -64.72 25.59
CA ARG A 20 18.20 -64.33 26.99
C ARG A 20 19.61 -63.71 27.04
N LEU A 21 19.74 -62.37 27.01
CA LEU A 21 20.82 -61.64 27.69
C LEU A 21 20.51 -60.13 27.80
N ALA A 22 19.34 -59.81 28.34
CA ALA A 22 18.89 -58.46 28.60
C ALA A 22 19.14 -58.10 30.07
N ARG A 23 20.29 -57.49 30.41
CA ARG A 23 20.41 -56.63 31.61
C ARG A 23 21.68 -55.78 31.68
N ARG A 24 22.82 -56.26 31.18
CA ARG A 24 24.10 -55.50 31.28
C ARG A 24 24.29 -54.43 30.20
N LYS A 25 23.62 -54.56 29.05
CA LYS A 25 23.70 -53.57 27.95
C LYS A 25 22.85 -52.32 28.19
N ARG A 26 21.83 -52.36 29.07
CA ARG A 26 20.88 -51.25 29.24
C ARG A 26 21.48 -50.02 29.95
N SER A 27 22.38 -50.18 30.92
CA SER A 27 22.97 -49.00 31.58
C SER A 27 24.02 -48.31 30.71
N VAL A 28 24.83 -49.08 29.97
CA VAL A 28 25.84 -48.53 29.05
C VAL A 28 25.18 -47.82 27.87
N THR A 29 24.12 -48.40 27.29
CA THR A 29 23.38 -47.72 26.21
C THR A 29 22.65 -46.47 26.68
N MET A 30 22.13 -46.45 27.92
CA MET A 30 21.47 -45.26 28.47
C MET A 30 22.47 -44.14 28.80
N SER A 31 23.69 -44.47 29.27
CA SER A 31 24.79 -43.51 29.47
C SER A 31 25.39 -42.99 28.16
N LEU A 32 25.45 -43.81 27.11
CA LEU A 32 25.86 -43.37 25.77
C LEU A 32 24.78 -42.52 25.09
N LEU A 33 23.50 -42.79 25.36
CA LEU A 33 22.39 -41.98 24.84
C LEU A 33 22.34 -40.61 25.52
N THR A 34 22.57 -40.53 26.83
CA THR A 34 22.64 -39.24 27.55
C THR A 34 23.88 -38.43 27.18
N LEU A 35 25.03 -39.08 26.97
CA LEU A 35 26.23 -38.39 26.48
C LEU A 35 26.05 -37.92 25.02
N GLY A 36 25.43 -38.73 24.16
CA GLY A 36 25.08 -38.35 22.80
C GLY A 36 24.08 -37.20 22.75
N LEU A 37 23.07 -37.20 23.62
CA LEU A 37 22.09 -36.10 23.72
C LEU A 37 22.73 -34.82 24.27
N ALA A 38 23.67 -34.92 25.22
CA ALA A 38 24.42 -33.78 25.73
C ALA A 38 25.37 -33.18 24.68
N VAL A 39 25.98 -34.01 23.84
CA VAL A 39 26.81 -33.57 22.71
C VAL A 39 25.94 -32.90 21.64
N VAL A 40 24.77 -33.45 21.31
CA VAL A 40 23.85 -32.83 20.33
C VAL A 40 23.28 -31.50 20.85
N LEU A 41 23.03 -31.36 22.17
CA LEU A 41 22.62 -30.08 22.76
C LEU A 41 23.75 -29.04 22.78
N SER A 42 25.02 -29.45 22.82
CA SER A 42 26.17 -28.53 22.79
C SER A 42 26.57 -28.10 21.37
N PHE A 43 25.96 -28.69 20.33
CA PHE A 43 26.05 -28.25 18.94
C PHE A 43 24.83 -27.45 18.46
N LEU A 44 23.90 -27.08 19.34
CA LEU A 44 22.85 -26.11 18.99
C LEU A 44 23.51 -24.73 18.86
N PRO A 45 23.53 -24.08 17.68
CA PRO A 45 23.90 -22.68 17.55
C PRO A 45 22.77 -21.83 18.17
N GLY A 46 22.74 -21.78 19.50
CA GLY A 46 21.81 -20.99 20.28
C GLY A 46 22.41 -19.63 20.60
N VAL A 47 22.49 -18.75 19.60
CA VAL A 47 22.28 -17.31 19.83
C VAL A 47 21.60 -16.76 18.57
N SER A 48 20.26 -16.77 18.53
CA SER A 48 19.58 -15.67 17.84
C SER A 48 19.98 -14.40 18.57
N ARG A 49 21.06 -13.76 18.12
CA ARG A 49 21.22 -12.35 18.41
C ARG A 49 20.08 -11.70 17.66
N ALA A 50 19.06 -11.24 18.39
CA ALA A 50 18.19 -10.21 17.86
C ALA A 50 19.15 -9.14 17.32
N GLN A 51 19.13 -8.92 16.01
CA GLN A 51 19.98 -7.94 15.37
C GLN A 51 19.58 -6.58 15.97
N THR A 52 20.36 -6.12 16.94
CA THR A 52 20.34 -4.73 17.45
C THR A 52 21.06 -3.79 16.51
N ASP A 53 21.56 -4.29 15.38
CA ASP A 53 21.90 -3.44 14.26
C ASP A 53 20.58 -3.01 13.61
N ASP A 54 20.20 -1.76 13.85
CA ASP A 54 19.25 -1.06 12.99
C ASP A 54 19.70 -1.32 11.55
N LEU A 55 18.87 -2.05 10.79
CA LEU A 55 19.13 -2.26 9.37
C LEU A 55 19.40 -0.89 8.75
N PRO A 56 20.53 -0.69 8.04
CA PRO A 56 20.78 0.59 7.42
C PRO A 56 19.58 0.91 6.54
N PRO A 57 18.98 2.11 6.67
CA PRO A 57 17.82 2.47 5.88
C PRO A 57 18.15 2.26 4.41
N ALA A 58 17.26 1.56 3.70
CA ALA A 58 17.45 1.34 2.28
C ALA A 58 17.64 2.71 1.61
N PRO A 59 18.64 2.87 0.72
CA PRO A 59 18.79 4.11 -0.02
C PRO A 59 17.48 4.36 -0.78
N ILE A 60 16.84 5.50 -0.52
CA ILE A 60 15.63 5.89 -1.23
C ILE A 60 16.03 6.16 -2.67
N VAL A 61 15.73 5.20 -3.55
CA VAL A 61 15.85 5.39 -5.00
C VAL A 61 14.49 5.91 -5.45
N ASN A 62 14.44 7.19 -5.82
CA ASN A 62 13.22 7.92 -6.20
C ASN A 62 12.33 8.32 -5.02
N ASP A 63 12.77 9.30 -4.22
CA ASP A 63 11.88 9.97 -3.26
C ASP A 63 10.88 10.82 -4.04
N GLU A 64 9.72 10.25 -4.31
CA GLU A 64 8.63 10.88 -5.07
C GLU A 64 7.94 12.01 -4.29
N GLY A 65 8.34 12.23 -3.04
CA GLY A 65 7.63 13.11 -2.12
C GLY A 65 6.31 12.47 -1.72
N GLY A 66 6.08 12.34 -0.42
CA GLY A 66 4.79 11.89 0.10
C GLY A 66 3.63 12.79 -0.36
N PRO A 67 2.38 12.46 0.03
CA PRO A 67 1.23 13.29 -0.31
C PRO A 67 1.47 14.75 0.11
N VAL A 68 1.38 15.66 -0.87
CA VAL A 68 1.56 17.10 -0.65
C VAL A 68 0.20 17.73 -0.43
N SER A 69 0.09 18.64 0.52
CA SER A 69 -1.12 19.42 0.75
C SER A 69 -0.92 20.91 0.45
N VAL A 70 -1.95 21.52 -0.10
CA VAL A 70 -2.09 22.98 -0.16
C VAL A 70 -2.86 23.43 1.08
N HIS A 71 -2.39 24.49 1.73
CA HIS A 71 -3.09 25.17 2.81
C HIS A 71 -3.34 26.60 2.40
N GLY A 72 -4.53 27.11 2.70
CA GLY A 72 -4.86 28.49 2.37
C GLY A 72 -5.95 29.06 3.25
N GLU A 73 -6.18 30.35 3.07
CA GLU A 73 -7.23 31.10 3.74
C GLU A 73 -8.03 31.90 2.71
N VAL A 74 -9.33 32.03 2.96
CA VAL A 74 -10.23 32.85 2.16
C VAL A 74 -10.79 33.93 3.06
N SER A 75 -10.56 35.19 2.68
CA SER A 75 -11.14 36.36 3.32
C SER A 75 -12.36 36.83 2.55
N TYR A 76 -13.43 37.16 3.26
CA TYR A 76 -14.60 37.80 2.67
C TYR A 76 -15.06 38.97 3.55
N THR A 77 -15.47 40.05 2.89
CA THR A 77 -15.97 41.27 3.55
C THR A 77 -17.47 41.48 3.34
N ASN A 78 -18.07 40.74 2.40
CA ASN A 78 -19.48 40.85 2.05
C ASN A 78 -20.26 39.68 2.65
N ALA A 79 -21.33 39.98 3.40
CA ALA A 79 -22.21 38.97 4.00
C ALA A 79 -22.91 38.07 2.96
N LEU A 80 -23.03 38.51 1.70
CA LEU A 80 -23.56 37.69 0.61
C LEU A 80 -22.69 36.47 0.30
N PHE A 81 -21.44 36.42 0.76
CA PHE A 81 -20.55 35.28 0.55
C PHE A 81 -21.07 34.01 1.24
N THR A 82 -21.64 34.15 2.43
CA THR A 82 -22.13 33.01 3.24
C THR A 82 -23.65 32.83 3.14
N LEU A 83 -24.38 33.87 2.73
CA LEU A 83 -25.84 33.85 2.64
C LEU A 83 -26.33 32.85 1.58
N GLY A 84 -27.23 31.94 1.97
CA GLY A 84 -27.83 30.97 1.04
C GLY A 84 -26.91 29.81 0.65
N THR A 85 -25.75 29.68 1.29
CA THR A 85 -24.84 28.56 1.08
C THR A 85 -25.41 27.30 1.72
N ALA A 86 -25.58 26.24 0.95
CA ALA A 86 -26.09 24.95 1.43
C ALA A 86 -24.95 24.09 2.00
N ALA A 87 -23.95 23.79 1.17
CA ALA A 87 -22.76 23.05 1.55
C ALA A 87 -21.52 23.72 0.94
N PRO A 88 -20.76 24.52 1.72
CA PRO A 88 -19.57 25.20 1.22
C PRO A 88 -18.47 24.19 0.92
N MET A 89 -17.75 24.43 -0.17
CA MET A 89 -16.71 23.53 -0.66
C MET A 89 -15.56 24.34 -1.25
N VAL A 90 -14.34 23.87 -1.01
CA VAL A 90 -13.16 24.33 -1.74
C VAL A 90 -12.74 23.20 -2.67
N ILE A 91 -12.41 23.49 -3.92
CA ILE A 91 -11.98 22.49 -4.89
C ILE A 91 -10.69 22.93 -5.58
N LEU A 92 -9.91 21.95 -6.04
CA LEU A 92 -8.93 22.14 -7.10
C LEU A 92 -9.62 21.88 -8.44
N GLU A 93 -9.75 22.92 -9.24
CA GLU A 93 -10.51 22.94 -10.49
C GLU A 93 -9.57 22.99 -11.70
N ASP A 94 -9.80 22.12 -12.68
CA ASP A 94 -9.09 22.13 -13.97
C ASP A 94 -9.48 23.34 -14.81
N GLN A 95 -8.50 24.15 -15.19
CA GLN A 95 -8.72 25.38 -15.96
C GLN A 95 -8.54 25.19 -17.47
N GLY A 96 -8.55 23.94 -17.98
CA GLY A 96 -8.41 23.64 -19.40
C GLY A 96 -9.37 24.45 -20.29
N GLY A 97 -10.66 24.47 -19.96
CA GLY A 97 -11.65 25.28 -20.67
C GLY A 97 -11.35 26.77 -20.65
N PHE A 98 -10.92 27.30 -19.51
CA PHE A 98 -10.55 28.72 -19.38
C PHE A 98 -9.32 29.07 -20.24
N VAL A 99 -8.30 28.21 -20.26
CA VAL A 99 -7.10 28.38 -21.06
C VAL A 99 -7.44 28.33 -22.55
N ALA A 100 -8.21 27.33 -22.98
CA ALA A 100 -8.61 27.13 -24.37
C ALA A 100 -9.74 28.06 -24.86
N ARG A 101 -10.34 28.86 -23.97
CA ARG A 101 -11.53 29.68 -24.24
C ARG A 101 -12.73 28.84 -24.73
N ASP A 102 -12.86 27.64 -24.18
CA ASP A 102 -13.98 26.74 -24.44
C ASP A 102 -15.05 26.89 -23.36
N GLU A 103 -16.13 27.61 -23.68
CA GLU A 103 -17.29 27.78 -22.80
C GLU A 103 -18.11 26.49 -22.61
N GLY A 104 -17.94 25.51 -23.50
CA GLY A 104 -18.59 24.20 -23.42
C GLY A 104 -17.79 23.16 -22.65
N PHE A 105 -16.64 23.54 -22.09
CA PHE A 105 -15.74 22.62 -21.43
C PHE A 105 -16.39 21.98 -20.20
N ILE A 106 -16.44 20.65 -20.21
CA ILE A 106 -16.91 19.86 -19.07
C ILE A 106 -15.70 19.44 -18.25
N LEU A 107 -15.61 19.98 -17.03
CA LEU A 107 -14.58 19.64 -16.06
C LEU A 107 -14.54 18.12 -15.81
N PRO A 108 -13.45 17.41 -16.16
CA PRO A 108 -13.34 15.99 -15.90
C PRO A 108 -13.43 15.68 -14.40
N VAL A 109 -14.19 14.67 -14.01
CA VAL A 109 -14.28 14.27 -12.59
C VAL A 109 -12.91 13.87 -12.03
N ALA A 110 -12.08 13.22 -12.85
CA ALA A 110 -10.74 12.80 -12.47
C ALA A 110 -9.78 13.98 -12.18
N SER A 111 -10.05 15.16 -12.76
CA SER A 111 -9.22 16.35 -12.56
C SER A 111 -9.67 17.22 -11.39
N GLN A 112 -10.72 16.81 -10.66
CA GLN A 112 -11.25 17.53 -9.51
C GLN A 112 -10.79 16.90 -8.20
N THR A 113 -10.32 17.75 -7.28
CA THR A 113 -9.99 17.33 -5.92
C THR A 113 -10.75 18.18 -4.92
N LEU A 114 -11.38 17.55 -3.93
CA LEU A 114 -12.11 18.25 -2.88
C LEU A 114 -11.17 18.65 -1.75
N GLY A 115 -11.24 19.91 -1.36
CA GLY A 115 -10.60 20.46 -0.17
C GLY A 115 -11.49 20.33 1.06
N GLN A 116 -10.84 20.29 2.22
CA GLN A 116 -11.49 20.36 3.52
C GLN A 116 -11.39 21.78 4.07
N ILE A 117 -12.52 22.36 4.46
CA ILE A 117 -12.55 23.59 5.26
C ILE A 117 -12.17 23.23 6.70
N THR A 118 -11.18 23.91 7.27
CA THR A 118 -10.53 23.56 8.55
C THR A 118 -10.84 24.52 9.69
N SER A 119 -11.59 25.60 9.44
CA SER A 119 -12.09 26.51 10.47
C SER A 119 -13.57 26.84 10.23
N ASP A 120 -14.15 27.67 11.09
CA ASP A 120 -15.52 28.14 10.90
C ASP A 120 -15.66 28.92 9.58
N PHE A 121 -16.46 28.39 8.65
CA PHE A 121 -16.76 29.02 7.36
C PHE A 121 -17.48 30.36 7.51
N TYR A 122 -18.24 30.55 8.60
CA TYR A 122 -19.02 31.77 8.85
C TYR A 122 -18.20 32.88 9.52
N THR A 123 -16.94 32.62 9.84
CA THR A 123 -15.98 33.60 10.36
C THR A 123 -14.86 33.84 9.35
N SER A 124 -14.71 35.08 8.87
CA SER A 124 -13.62 35.46 7.96
C SER A 124 -12.35 35.85 8.74
N PRO A 125 -11.15 35.45 8.27
CA PRO A 125 -10.92 34.49 7.19
C PRO A 125 -11.23 33.06 7.65
N PHE A 126 -11.65 32.20 6.70
CA PHE A 126 -11.70 30.76 6.93
C PHE A 126 -10.51 30.06 6.28
N SER A 127 -10.06 28.96 6.87
CA SER A 127 -8.93 28.16 6.42
C SER A 127 -9.38 26.89 5.71
N TYR A 128 -8.55 26.38 4.80
CA TYR A 128 -8.78 25.11 4.12
C TYR A 128 -7.48 24.35 3.86
N THR A 129 -7.62 23.06 3.56
CA THR A 129 -6.55 22.21 3.04
C THR A 129 -7.01 21.38 1.84
N ILE A 130 -6.14 21.16 0.86
CA ILE A 130 -6.38 20.28 -0.30
C ILE A 130 -5.22 19.29 -0.37
N SER A 131 -5.51 17.99 -0.36
CA SER A 131 -4.50 16.95 -0.60
C SER A 131 -4.30 16.76 -2.10
N LEU A 132 -3.11 17.04 -2.62
CA LEU A 132 -2.83 16.91 -4.04
C LEU A 132 -2.64 15.45 -4.44
N PRO A 133 -3.16 15.02 -5.61
CA PRO A 133 -2.85 13.71 -6.15
C PRO A 133 -1.37 13.63 -6.52
N ILE A 134 -0.76 12.46 -6.32
CA ILE A 134 0.64 12.21 -6.71
C ILE A 134 0.89 12.43 -8.21
N THR A 135 -0.15 12.20 -9.02
CA THR A 135 -0.13 12.50 -10.45
C THR A 135 -1.36 13.34 -10.80
N PRO A 136 -1.19 14.62 -11.16
CA PRO A 136 -2.31 15.45 -11.60
C PRO A 136 -2.95 14.89 -12.86
N GLN A 137 -4.29 14.96 -12.93
CA GLN A 137 -5.11 14.41 -14.01
C GLN A 137 -5.84 15.50 -14.81
N GLY A 138 -5.23 16.69 -14.92
CA GLY A 138 -5.82 17.85 -15.58
C GLY A 138 -5.61 17.86 -17.08
N THR A 139 -6.30 18.79 -17.75
CA THR A 139 -6.17 19.02 -19.18
C THR A 139 -4.82 19.68 -19.48
N ARG A 140 -4.08 19.12 -20.42
CA ARG A 140 -2.81 19.67 -20.91
C ARG A 140 -3.09 20.70 -21.99
N ASN A 141 -2.48 21.87 -21.85
CA ASN A 141 -2.62 22.97 -22.80
C ASN A 141 -1.24 23.42 -23.27
N ASP A 142 -1.13 23.71 -24.57
CA ASP A 142 -0.04 24.49 -25.13
C ASP A 142 -0.19 25.94 -24.65
N LEU A 143 0.84 26.46 -23.97
CA LEU A 143 0.83 27.82 -23.39
C LEU A 143 1.82 28.76 -24.06
N ASP A 144 2.85 28.23 -24.71
CA ASP A 144 3.82 28.99 -25.51
C ASP A 144 3.35 29.24 -26.94
N ASN A 145 2.33 28.50 -27.39
CA ASN A 145 1.63 28.70 -28.67
C ASN A 145 2.58 28.72 -29.87
N ASP A 146 3.61 27.88 -29.85
CA ASP A 146 4.60 27.81 -30.92
C ASP A 146 4.19 26.83 -32.04
N GLY A 147 3.14 26.03 -31.80
CA GLY A 147 2.57 25.09 -32.75
C GLY A 147 3.29 23.74 -32.81
N GLU A 148 4.22 23.49 -31.89
CA GLU A 148 4.90 22.20 -31.76
C GLU A 148 4.12 21.24 -30.84
N ASP A 149 4.30 19.93 -31.05
CA ASP A 149 3.68 18.91 -30.21
C ASP A 149 4.49 18.71 -28.92
N ASP A 150 4.08 19.39 -27.86
CA ASP A 150 4.64 19.25 -26.52
C ASP A 150 3.66 18.58 -25.53
N PRO A 151 4.16 18.04 -24.40
CA PRO A 151 3.29 17.53 -23.34
C PRO A 151 2.33 18.58 -22.77
N GLY A 152 2.57 19.87 -22.98
CA GLY A 152 1.76 20.97 -22.46
C GLY A 152 1.75 21.06 -20.92
N VAL A 153 1.06 22.08 -20.43
CA VAL A 153 0.94 22.39 -19.01
C VAL A 153 -0.50 22.18 -18.54
N MET A 154 -0.64 21.57 -17.37
CA MET A 154 -1.92 21.51 -16.67
C MET A 154 -2.07 22.72 -15.76
N VAL A 155 -3.19 23.44 -15.90
CA VAL A 155 -3.48 24.63 -15.10
C VAL A 155 -4.64 24.33 -14.18
N PHE A 156 -4.46 24.58 -12.90
CA PHE A 156 -5.50 24.40 -11.89
C PHE A 156 -5.72 25.70 -11.13
N ALA A 157 -6.94 25.91 -10.67
CA ALA A 157 -7.28 26.98 -9.74
C ALA A 157 -7.86 26.38 -8.46
N VAL A 158 -7.60 27.03 -7.32
CA VAL A 158 -8.35 26.76 -6.10
C VAL A 158 -9.62 27.60 -6.15
N ALA A 159 -10.78 26.96 -6.14
CA ALA A 159 -12.07 27.61 -6.29
C ALA A 159 -12.99 27.32 -5.09
N TYR A 160 -13.86 28.28 -4.78
CA TYR A 160 -14.95 28.11 -3.83
C TYR A 160 -16.25 27.80 -4.58
N TRP A 161 -16.93 26.75 -4.16
CA TRP A 161 -18.21 26.30 -4.72
C TRP A 161 -19.20 26.06 -3.57
N THR A 162 -20.49 26.10 -3.88
CA THR A 162 -21.55 25.60 -2.99
C THR A 162 -22.23 24.40 -3.65
N ASN A 163 -22.21 23.24 -3.01
CA ASN A 163 -23.03 22.12 -3.46
C ASN A 163 -24.48 22.40 -3.06
N ILE A 164 -25.35 22.58 -4.06
CA ILE A 164 -26.77 22.89 -3.88
C ILE A 164 -27.67 21.65 -3.75
N PHE A 165 -27.13 20.45 -3.97
CA PHE A 165 -27.91 19.21 -4.01
C PHE A 165 -27.87 18.38 -2.72
N GLY A 166 -26.89 18.61 -1.84
CA GLY A 166 -26.78 17.91 -0.54
C GLY A 166 -26.37 16.46 -0.70
#